data_AF-A0A1Y4F549-F1
#
_entry.id   AF-A0A1Y4F549-F1
#
_cell.length_a   1.000
_cell.length_b   1.000
_cell.length_c   1.000
_cell.angle_alpha   90.00
_cell.angle_beta   90.00
_cell.angle_gamma   90.00
#
_symmetry.space_group_name_H-M   'P 1'
#
loop_
_entity.id
_entity.type
_entity.pdbx_description
1 polymer ?
#
loop_
_entity_poly.entity_id
_entity_poly.type
_entity_poly.pdbx_seq_one_letter_code
_entity_poly.pdbx_strand_id
1 'polypeptide(L)' 'MSEIILFPTCKDYCGKCEYHGEKGECTNEKYIQNMYMVCCVWHRCPYRKERTHEQRAGSR' A
#
# COMPACT_ATOMS: atom_id res chain seq x y z
N MET A 1 -1.72 5.93 20.36
CA MET A 1 -2.79 5.64 19.38
C MET A 1 -2.54 4.24 18.87
N SER A 2 -3.51 3.34 19.00
CA SER A 2 -3.40 1.98 18.48
C SER A 2 -3.23 2.06 16.96
N GLU A 3 -2.16 1.48 16.40
CA GLU A 3 -2.01 1.38 14.96
C GLU A 3 -3.11 0.46 14.42
N ILE A 4 -4.08 1.04 13.70
CA ILE A 4 -5.08 0.27 12.98
C ILE A 4 -4.35 -0.41 11.82
N ILE A 5 -4.13 -1.71 11.93
CA ILE A 5 -3.59 -2.52 10.83
C ILE A 5 -4.70 -2.63 9.79
N LEU A 6 -4.60 -1.82 8.73
CA LEU A 6 -5.50 -1.88 7.58
C LEU A 6 -5.15 -3.12 6.73
N PHE A 7 -6.16 -3.77 6.14
CA PHE A 7 -5.96 -4.93 5.26
C PHE A 7 -5.70 -4.49 3.81
N PRO A 8 -5.03 -5.31 2.97
CA PRO A 8 -4.80 -5.04 1.55
C PRO A 8 -6.04 -4.69 0.73
N THR A 9 -7.20 -5.16 1.18
CA THR A 9 -8.51 -4.89 0.57
C THR A 9 -9.10 -3.53 0.95
N CYS A 10 -8.56 -2.86 1.96
CA CYS A 10 -8.98 -1.52 2.34
C CYS A 10 -8.41 -0.46 1.38
N LYS A 11 -9.25 0.47 0.92
CA LYS A 11 -8.81 1.57 0.05
C LYS A 11 -7.68 2.39 0.67
N ASP A 12 -7.76 2.69 1.96
CA ASP A 12 -6.73 3.45 2.70
C ASP A 12 -5.39 2.70 2.84
N TYR A 13 -5.38 1.36 2.80
CA TYR A 13 -4.15 0.58 2.88
C TYR A 13 -3.27 0.80 1.65
N CYS A 14 -3.89 0.68 0.48
CA CYS A 14 -3.24 0.90 -0.80
C CYS A 14 -3.12 2.39 -1.15
N GLY A 15 -4.03 3.26 -0.70
CA GLY A 15 -4.00 4.70 -1.00
C GLY A 15 -2.74 5.41 -0.50
N LYS A 16 -2.08 4.89 0.54
CA LYS A 16 -0.79 5.39 1.05
C LYS A 16 0.42 4.74 0.39
N CYS A 17 0.22 3.80 -0.53
CA CYS A 17 1.28 3.04 -1.17
C CYS A 17 1.87 3.80 -2.38
N GLU A 18 3.18 3.68 -2.59
CA GLU A 18 3.87 4.20 -3.79
C GLU A 18 3.23 3.65 -5.07
N TYR A 19 2.88 2.36 -5.04
CA TYR A 19 2.31 1.61 -6.15
C TYR A 19 0.80 1.82 -6.36
N HIS A 20 0.19 2.80 -5.70
CA HIS A 20 -1.21 3.15 -5.95
C HIS A 20 -1.36 3.85 -7.30
N GLY A 21 -2.07 3.21 -8.21
CA GLY A 21 -2.44 3.75 -9.53
C GLY A 21 -3.61 4.72 -9.46
N GLU A 22 -3.77 5.53 -10.50
CA GLU A 22 -4.81 6.57 -10.58
C GLU A 22 -6.24 6.03 -10.68
N LYS A 23 -6.42 4.78 -11.14
CA LYS A 23 -7.73 4.12 -11.25
C LYS A 23 -8.02 3.21 -10.04
N GLY A 24 -7.23 3.30 -8.98
CA GLY A 24 -7.37 2.46 -7.78
C GLY A 24 -6.76 1.06 -7.92
N GLU A 25 -5.95 0.83 -8.95
CA GLU A 25 -5.17 -0.38 -9.15
C GLU A 25 -3.81 -0.35 -8.42
N CYS A 26 -3.18 -1.51 -8.30
CA CYS A 26 -1.79 -1.62 -7.84
C CYS A 26 -0.87 -1.78 -9.05
N THR A 27 0.15 -0.94 -9.17
CA THR A 27 1.11 -0.96 -10.29
C THR A 27 2.31 -1.89 -10.05
N ASN A 28 2.38 -2.54 -8.88
CA ASN A 28 3.48 -3.43 -8.54
C ASN A 28 3.29 -4.82 -9.19
N GLU A 29 4.16 -5.17 -10.13
CA GLU A 29 4.09 -6.45 -10.87
C GLU A 29 4.17 -7.68 -9.95
N LYS A 30 4.97 -7.63 -8.88
CA LYS A 30 5.07 -8.74 -7.91
C LYS A 30 3.78 -8.92 -7.12
N TYR A 31 3.12 -7.82 -6.77
CA TYR A 31 1.79 -7.86 -6.16
C TYR A 31 0.78 -8.46 -7.13
N ILE A 32 0.76 -8.03 -8.40
CA ILE A 32 -0.18 -8.54 -9.41
C ILE A 32 -0.03 -10.06 -9.58
N GLN A 33 1.21 -10.55 -9.69
CA GLN A 33 1.50 -11.99 -9.79
C GLN A 33 1.13 -12.79 -8.54
N ASN A 34 1.18 -12.16 -7.36
CA ASN A 34 0.93 -12.82 -6.06
C ASN A 34 -0.34 -12.31 -5.36
N MET A 35 -1.28 -11.73 -6.10
CA MET A 35 -2.44 -11.03 -5.52
C MET A 35 -3.25 -11.95 -4.61
N TYR A 36 -3.45 -13.21 -5.03
CA TYR A 36 -4.14 -14.22 -4.21
C TYR A 36 -3.42 -14.48 -2.89
N MET A 37 -2.09 -14.65 -2.92
CA MET A 37 -1.30 -14.87 -1.69
C MET A 37 -1.38 -13.66 -0.77
N VAL A 38 -1.28 -12.45 -1.32
CA VAL A 38 -1.32 -11.20 -0.55
C VAL A 38 -2.69 -10.97 0.10
N CYS A 39 -3.77 -11.14 -0.65
CA CYS A 39 -5.12 -10.83 -0.18
C CYS A 39 -5.75 -11.95 0.64
N CYS A 40 -5.54 -13.23 0.27
CA CYS A 40 -6.29 -14.36 0.81
C CYS A 40 -5.48 -15.28 1.73
N VAL A 41 -4.14 -15.26 1.66
CA VAL A 41 -3.29 -16.14 2.48
C VAL A 41 -2.59 -15.32 3.56
N TRP A 42 -1.79 -14.35 3.16
CA TRP A 42 -1.01 -13.52 4.07
C TRP A 42 -1.82 -12.40 4.71
N HIS A 43 -2.92 -11.99 4.06
CA HIS A 43 -3.73 -10.85 4.47
C HIS A 43 -2.91 -9.56 4.71
N ARG A 44 -1.75 -9.46 4.05
CA ARG A 44 -0.80 -8.34 4.10
C ARG A 44 0.01 -8.30 2.82
N CYS A 45 0.34 -7.11 2.34
CA CYS A 45 1.18 -6.92 1.16
C CYS A 45 2.65 -6.70 1.58
N PRO A 46 3.56 -7.68 1.36
CA PRO A 46 4.97 -7.50 1.66
C PRO A 46 5.68 -6.54 0.69
N TYR A 47 5.04 -6.22 -0.44
CA TYR A 47 5.56 -5.29 -1.44
C TYR A 47 5.08 -3.85 -1.22
N ARG A 48 4.29 -3.60 -0.17
CA ARG A 48 3.80 -2.27 0.16
C ARG A 48 4.99 -1.39 0.52
N LYS A 49 5.08 -0.26 -0.16
CA LYS A 49 5.97 0.85 0.20
C LYS A 49 5.09 2.05 0.49
N GLU A 50 5.13 2.55 1.72
CA GLU A 50 4.44 3.80 2.02
C GLU A 50 5.12 4.95 1.27
N ARG A 51 4.34 5.85 0.69
CA ARG A 51 4.87 7.12 0.19
C ARG A 51 5.30 7.92 1.41
N THR A 52 6.59 7.95 1.71
CA THR A 52 7.15 8.83 2.72
C THR A 52 6.92 10.28 2.26
N HIS A 53 5.95 10.94 2.87
CA HIS A 53 5.67 12.36 2.66
C HIS A 53 6.69 13.26 3.41
N GLU A 54 7.95 12.84 3.47
CA GLU A 54 9.06 13.52 4.18
C GLU A 54 9.91 14.41 3.27
N GLN A 55 9.34 15.01 2.22
CA GLN A 55 10.06 16.01 1.41
C GLN A 55 9.31 17.35 1.24
N ARG A 56 8.24 17.61 1.98
CA ARG A 56 7.53 18.92 1.97
C ARG A 56 7.25 19.50 3.35
N ALA A 57 8.20 19.38 4.27
CA ALA A 57 8.21 20.17 5.50
C ALA A 57 9.65 20.48 5.91
N GLY A 58 10.32 21.30 5.11
CA GLY A 58 11.70 21.72 5.33
C GLY A 58 12.04 23.04 4.66
N SER A 59 11.08 23.97 4.58
CA SER A 59 11.38 25.39 4.41
C SER A 59 10.82 26.11 5.61
N ARG A 60 11.68 26.37 6.59
CA ARG A 60 11.49 27.46 7.53
C ARG A 60 12.82 28.11 7.81
#